data_AF-A0A4R3S8P3-F1
#
_entry.id   AF-A0A4R3S8P3-F1
#
_cell.length_a   1.000
_cell.length_b   1.000
_cell.length_c   1.000
_cell.angle_alpha   90.00
_cell.angle_beta   90.00
_cell.angle_gamma   90.00
#
_symmetry.space_group_name_H-M   'P 1'
#
loop_
_entity.id
_entity.type
_entity.pdbx_description
1 polymer ?
#
loop_
_entity_poly.entity_id
_entity_poly.type
_entity_poly.pdbx_seq_one_letter_code
_entity_poly.pdbx_strand_id
1 'polypeptide(L)'
;MPSTPLRVAVLGFWHVHAGDYAQQTVDHPGTELVAVWDDDTERGRAGAERFGVEYTDDLDALLARTDVDAVTITTSTDVHRDVIERAAAAGKHVFTEKLLAPTVEECDAVIAACDAAGVTLVVSLPRLYHGYTAAIRRELDAGRLGDVTYSRVRLSHDGAVAPWLPERFFDPATAIGGALTDLGCHPVYLTQLFLGARPDTVEAVYRSYTGRAVEDHAVVTVGYASQAIGVIEAGFVAGTPFTIDVAGTRGWLAYSDQEARLTAGGPAYGDEPVTLDVPADAQDAFGQWVDHIAADTRADDNLARAVELTRLVVAANEAAGQPATSDALVGAPA
;
A
#
# COMPACT_ATOMS: atom_id res chain seq x y z
N MET A 1 27.16 -1.17 -9.78
CA MET A 1 26.42 -2.31 -10.36
C MET A 1 27.14 -3.59 -9.96
N PRO A 2 26.50 -4.53 -9.24
CA PRO A 2 27.05 -5.86 -9.06
C PRO A 2 27.39 -6.48 -10.42
N SER A 3 28.42 -7.31 -10.49
CA SER A 3 28.89 -7.94 -11.74
C SER A 3 27.92 -8.99 -12.30
N THR A 4 26.83 -9.28 -11.59
CA THR A 4 25.82 -10.30 -11.91
C THR A 4 24.45 -9.77 -11.45
N PRO A 5 23.40 -9.86 -12.28
CA PRO A 5 22.06 -9.42 -11.89
C PRO A 5 21.51 -10.27 -10.73
N LEU A 6 20.70 -9.66 -9.89
CA LEU A 6 19.95 -10.32 -8.83
C LEU A 6 18.85 -11.20 -9.45
N ARG A 7 18.87 -12.51 -9.18
CA ARG A 7 17.89 -13.44 -9.73
C ARG A 7 16.67 -13.48 -8.81
N VAL A 8 15.54 -13.07 -9.34
CA VAL A 8 14.30 -12.87 -8.60
C VAL A 8 13.27 -13.89 -9.04
N ALA A 9 12.55 -14.47 -8.09
CA ALA A 9 11.35 -15.27 -8.37
C ALA A 9 10.09 -14.57 -7.88
N VAL A 10 8.95 -14.81 -8.54
CA VAL A 10 7.65 -14.32 -8.07
C VAL A 10 6.97 -15.41 -7.27
N LEU A 11 6.51 -15.08 -6.07
CA LEU A 11 5.70 -15.94 -5.22
C LEU A 11 4.26 -15.43 -5.20
N GLY A 12 3.40 -16.11 -5.96
CA GLY A 12 1.98 -15.86 -6.09
C GLY A 12 1.65 -14.76 -7.09
N PHE A 13 0.74 -15.03 -8.01
CA PHE A 13 0.04 -14.07 -8.87
C PHE A 13 -1.36 -13.73 -8.33
N TRP A 14 -1.56 -13.88 -7.02
CA TRP A 14 -2.86 -13.64 -6.37
C TRP A 14 -3.25 -12.16 -6.46
N HIS A 15 -2.32 -11.25 -6.16
CA HIS A 15 -2.58 -9.81 -6.26
C HIS A 15 -2.50 -9.30 -7.72
N VAL A 16 -3.29 -8.26 -8.05
CA VAL A 16 -3.33 -7.70 -9.42
C VAL A 16 -2.01 -7.07 -9.87
N HIS A 17 -1.19 -6.60 -8.93
CA HIS A 17 0.14 -6.02 -9.19
C HIS A 17 1.27 -7.06 -9.37
N ALA A 18 1.00 -8.36 -9.22
CA ALA A 18 2.03 -9.39 -9.43
C ALA A 18 2.71 -9.29 -10.80
N GLY A 19 1.91 -9.03 -11.85
CA GLY A 19 2.43 -8.81 -13.20
C GLY A 19 3.25 -7.53 -13.34
N ASP A 20 2.93 -6.49 -12.58
CA ASP A 20 3.67 -5.22 -12.60
C ASP A 20 5.05 -5.41 -11.96
N TYR A 21 5.14 -6.12 -10.83
CA TYR A 21 6.43 -6.41 -10.18
C TYR A 21 7.29 -7.41 -10.98
N ALA A 22 6.68 -8.39 -11.61
CA ALA A 22 7.36 -9.26 -12.55
C ALA A 22 7.94 -8.46 -13.73
N GLN A 23 7.18 -7.49 -14.26
CA GLN A 23 7.67 -6.60 -15.32
C GLN A 23 8.79 -5.67 -14.82
N GLN A 24 8.66 -5.08 -13.63
CA GLN A 24 9.74 -4.27 -13.02
C GLN A 24 11.02 -5.07 -12.84
N THR A 25 10.92 -6.34 -12.47
CA THR A 25 12.07 -7.26 -12.38
C THR A 25 12.75 -7.46 -13.74
N VAL A 26 11.98 -7.57 -14.82
CA VAL A 26 12.51 -7.71 -16.19
C VAL A 26 13.14 -6.41 -16.68
N ASP A 27 12.53 -5.27 -16.38
CA ASP A 27 12.95 -3.97 -16.91
C ASP A 27 14.14 -3.37 -16.14
N HIS A 28 14.30 -3.73 -14.87
CA HIS A 28 15.36 -3.18 -14.03
C HIS A 28 16.73 -3.80 -14.39
N PRO A 29 17.77 -2.99 -14.69
CA PRO A 29 19.05 -3.48 -15.25
C PRO A 29 19.89 -4.32 -14.27
N GLY A 30 19.54 -4.30 -12.98
CA GLY A 30 20.21 -5.05 -11.92
C GLY A 30 19.53 -6.37 -11.54
N THR A 31 18.46 -6.78 -12.24
CA THR A 31 17.65 -7.95 -11.88
C THR A 31 17.37 -8.85 -13.08
N GLU A 32 16.99 -10.09 -12.80
CA GLU A 32 16.54 -11.08 -13.77
C GLU A 32 15.41 -11.90 -13.16
N LEU A 33 14.29 -12.06 -13.87
CA LEU A 33 13.19 -12.92 -13.43
C LEU A 33 13.50 -14.37 -13.85
N VAL A 34 13.51 -15.30 -12.89
CA VAL A 34 13.97 -16.68 -13.15
C VAL A 34 12.93 -17.76 -12.92
N ALA A 35 11.91 -17.50 -12.10
CA ALA A 35 10.91 -18.50 -11.74
C ALA A 35 9.62 -17.86 -11.20
N VAL A 36 8.55 -18.64 -11.25
CA VAL A 36 7.27 -18.34 -10.62
C VAL A 36 6.85 -19.54 -9.77
N TRP A 37 6.40 -19.26 -8.56
CA TRP A 37 5.59 -20.17 -7.78
C TRP A 37 4.21 -19.57 -7.56
N ASP A 38 3.18 -20.41 -7.48
CA ASP A 38 1.83 -20.03 -7.09
C ASP A 38 1.12 -21.24 -6.45
N ASP A 39 0.26 -21.00 -5.47
CA ASP A 39 -0.59 -22.04 -4.86
C ASP A 39 -1.75 -22.46 -5.77
N ASP A 40 -2.08 -21.62 -6.76
CA ASP A 40 -3.01 -21.89 -7.85
C ASP A 40 -2.26 -22.23 -9.14
N THR A 41 -2.41 -23.47 -9.60
CA THR A 41 -1.69 -23.97 -10.78
C THR A 41 -2.05 -23.27 -12.08
N GLU A 42 -3.29 -22.86 -12.28
CA GLU A 42 -3.71 -22.19 -13.51
C GLU A 42 -3.13 -20.78 -13.55
N ARG A 43 -3.27 -20.06 -12.43
CA ARG A 43 -2.76 -18.70 -12.27
C ARG A 43 -1.24 -18.63 -12.38
N GLY A 44 -0.53 -19.52 -11.68
CA GLY A 44 0.93 -19.58 -11.70
C GLY A 44 1.49 -19.92 -13.08
N ARG A 45 0.90 -20.89 -13.79
CA ARG A 45 1.31 -21.23 -15.16
C ARG A 45 1.10 -20.07 -16.13
N ALA A 46 -0.05 -19.38 -16.05
CA ALA A 46 -0.31 -18.21 -16.88
C ALA A 46 0.70 -17.09 -16.61
N GLY A 47 1.04 -16.84 -15.34
CA GLY A 47 2.09 -15.89 -14.96
C GLY A 47 3.46 -16.27 -15.52
N ALA A 48 3.89 -17.52 -15.33
CA ALA A 48 5.17 -18.01 -15.82
C ALA A 48 5.27 -17.97 -17.36
N GLU A 49 4.21 -18.37 -18.07
CA GLU A 49 4.13 -18.32 -19.53
C GLU A 49 4.25 -16.89 -20.05
N ARG A 50 3.55 -15.93 -19.40
CA ARG A 50 3.60 -14.51 -19.78
C ARG A 50 5.03 -13.95 -19.78
N PHE A 51 5.87 -14.40 -18.85
CA PHE A 51 7.25 -13.91 -18.72
C PHE A 51 8.32 -14.89 -19.24
N GLY A 52 7.92 -16.06 -19.75
CA GLY A 52 8.84 -17.04 -20.32
C GLY A 52 9.76 -17.71 -19.31
N VAL A 53 9.31 -17.89 -18.06
CA VAL A 53 10.10 -18.49 -16.97
C VAL A 53 9.48 -19.80 -16.48
N GLU A 54 10.21 -20.53 -15.64
CA GLU A 54 9.74 -21.80 -15.08
C GLU A 54 8.65 -21.60 -14.02
N TYR A 55 7.62 -22.45 -14.06
CA TYR A 55 6.59 -22.57 -13.04
C TYR A 55 6.85 -23.80 -12.15
N THR A 56 6.64 -23.65 -10.84
CA THR A 56 6.53 -24.76 -9.87
C THR A 56 5.36 -24.53 -8.91
N ASP A 57 4.70 -25.62 -8.48
CA ASP A 57 3.72 -25.62 -7.38
C ASP A 57 4.36 -25.90 -6.01
N ASP A 58 5.63 -26.30 -5.99
CA ASP A 58 6.40 -26.58 -4.78
C ASP A 58 7.22 -25.35 -4.36
N LEU A 59 6.75 -24.67 -3.31
CA LEU A 59 7.39 -23.49 -2.74
C LEU A 59 8.76 -23.83 -2.13
N ASP A 60 8.88 -24.97 -1.43
CA ASP A 60 10.14 -25.34 -0.79
C ASP A 60 11.21 -25.68 -1.82
N ALA A 61 10.82 -26.35 -2.91
CA ALA A 61 11.72 -26.60 -4.03
C ALA A 61 12.19 -25.29 -4.69
N LEU A 62 11.30 -24.29 -4.86
CA LEU A 62 11.71 -22.98 -5.37
C LEU A 62 12.67 -22.28 -4.41
N LEU A 63 12.35 -22.23 -3.11
CA LEU A 63 13.19 -21.54 -2.13
C LEU A 63 14.55 -22.22 -1.92
N ALA A 64 14.66 -23.53 -2.15
CA ALA A 64 15.93 -24.26 -2.12
C ALA A 64 16.84 -23.99 -3.33
N ARG A 65 16.36 -23.28 -4.36
CA ARG A 65 17.15 -22.97 -5.56
C ARG A 65 18.36 -22.08 -5.22
N THR A 66 19.51 -22.45 -5.77
CA THR A 66 20.75 -21.65 -5.70
C THR A 66 20.82 -20.57 -6.78
N ASP A 67 19.89 -20.61 -7.73
CA ASP A 67 19.69 -19.61 -8.77
C ASP A 67 18.56 -18.62 -8.49
N VAL A 68 18.10 -18.55 -7.24
CA VAL A 68 17.17 -17.52 -6.75
C VAL A 68 17.85 -16.79 -5.58
N ASP A 69 18.03 -15.48 -5.73
CA ASP A 69 18.64 -14.62 -4.72
C ASP A 69 17.57 -13.87 -3.90
N ALA A 70 16.42 -13.60 -4.53
CA ALA A 70 15.37 -12.79 -3.95
C ALA A 70 13.98 -13.16 -4.47
N VAL A 71 12.93 -12.71 -3.78
CA VAL A 71 11.54 -12.99 -4.13
C VAL A 71 10.68 -11.74 -4.07
N THR A 72 9.77 -11.60 -5.05
CA THR A 72 8.59 -10.73 -4.92
C THR A 72 7.42 -11.56 -4.40
N ILE A 73 6.69 -11.07 -3.41
CA ILE A 73 5.57 -11.77 -2.77
C ILE A 73 4.28 -11.00 -3.03
N THR A 74 3.38 -11.66 -3.76
CA THR A 74 2.04 -11.17 -4.11
C THR A 74 0.99 -12.26 -3.95
N THR A 75 1.17 -13.10 -2.92
CA THR A 75 0.18 -14.06 -2.43
C THR A 75 -1.01 -13.35 -1.78
N SER A 76 -2.00 -14.09 -1.30
CA SER A 76 -3.01 -13.52 -0.40
C SER A 76 -2.37 -13.09 0.92
N THR A 77 -2.91 -12.04 1.54
CA THR A 77 -2.27 -11.43 2.72
C THR A 77 -2.36 -12.33 3.96
N ASP A 78 -3.34 -13.22 4.04
CA ASP A 78 -3.47 -14.19 5.14
C ASP A 78 -2.28 -15.15 5.24
N VAL A 79 -1.57 -15.40 4.14
CA VAL A 79 -0.38 -16.28 4.12
C VAL A 79 0.95 -15.52 4.02
N HIS A 80 0.94 -14.19 3.99
CA HIS A 80 2.18 -13.39 3.89
C HIS A 80 3.21 -13.79 4.95
N ARG A 81 2.78 -13.98 6.20
CA ARG A 81 3.70 -14.37 7.28
C ARG A 81 4.44 -15.68 6.99
N ASP A 82 3.70 -16.74 6.65
CA ASP A 82 4.31 -18.05 6.37
C ASP A 82 5.30 -17.95 5.20
N VAL A 83 4.87 -17.31 4.12
CA VAL A 83 5.67 -17.20 2.89
C VAL A 83 6.93 -16.36 3.11
N ILE A 84 6.82 -15.22 3.81
CA ILE A 84 7.94 -14.33 4.12
C ILE A 84 8.93 -15.01 5.08
N GLU A 85 8.45 -15.65 6.15
CA GLU A 85 9.32 -16.34 7.12
C GLU A 85 10.09 -17.50 6.44
N ARG A 86 9.45 -18.24 5.53
CA ARG A 86 10.11 -19.31 4.75
C ARG A 86 11.12 -18.76 3.76
N ALA A 87 10.81 -17.67 3.06
CA ALA A 87 11.75 -17.00 2.16
C ALA A 87 12.98 -16.48 2.93
N ALA A 88 12.76 -15.85 4.09
CA ALA A 88 13.84 -15.40 4.96
C ALA A 88 14.70 -16.57 5.47
N ALA A 89 14.08 -17.67 5.92
CA ALA A 89 14.81 -18.86 6.35
C ALA A 89 15.66 -19.50 5.22
N ALA A 90 15.24 -19.36 3.97
CA ALA A 90 15.98 -19.76 2.78
C ALA A 90 17.04 -18.72 2.31
N GLY A 91 17.21 -17.63 3.05
CA GLY A 91 18.17 -16.57 2.76
C GLY A 91 17.81 -15.73 1.54
N LYS A 92 16.52 -15.60 1.20
CA LYS A 92 16.04 -14.82 0.05
C LYS A 92 15.66 -13.41 0.51
N HIS A 93 16.14 -12.39 -0.20
CA HIS A 93 15.64 -11.02 0.00
C HIS A 93 14.16 -10.93 -0.41
N VAL A 94 13.39 -10.08 0.24
CA VAL A 94 11.93 -10.03 0.10
C VAL A 94 11.47 -8.64 -0.31
N PHE A 95 10.75 -8.58 -1.43
CA PHE A 95 9.88 -7.46 -1.78
C PHE A 95 8.44 -7.94 -1.69
N THR A 96 7.55 -7.21 -1.01
CA THR A 96 6.16 -7.66 -0.83
C THR A 96 5.15 -6.57 -1.11
N GLU A 97 3.97 -6.96 -1.58
CA GLU A 97 2.79 -6.10 -1.61
C GLU A 97 2.45 -5.58 -0.19
N LYS A 98 1.77 -4.42 -0.14
CA LYS A 98 0.97 -4.03 1.01
C LYS A 98 -0.30 -4.91 1.06
N LEU A 99 -0.96 -5.08 2.19
CA LEU A 99 -0.50 -4.84 3.55
C LEU A 99 0.59 -5.85 3.93
N LEU A 100 1.56 -5.47 4.79
CA LEU A 100 2.67 -6.38 5.13
C LEU A 100 2.17 -7.70 5.75
N ALA A 101 1.28 -7.62 6.73
CA ALA A 101 0.63 -8.76 7.34
C ALA A 101 -0.74 -8.35 7.94
N PRO A 102 -1.63 -9.31 8.25
CA PRO A 102 -2.95 -9.03 8.84
C PRO A 102 -2.92 -8.31 10.18
N THR A 103 -1.87 -8.52 10.98
CA THR A 103 -1.73 -7.93 12.32
C THR A 103 -0.39 -7.24 12.53
N VAL A 104 -0.33 -6.35 13.51
CA VAL A 104 0.92 -5.67 13.90
C VAL A 104 1.93 -6.69 14.42
N GLU A 105 1.47 -7.64 15.23
CA GLU A 105 2.30 -8.70 15.80
C GLU A 105 2.95 -9.56 14.71
N GLU A 106 2.22 -9.84 13.63
CA GLU A 106 2.75 -10.56 12.47
C GLU A 106 3.70 -9.70 11.65
N CYS A 107 3.44 -8.39 11.51
CA CYS A 107 4.40 -7.47 10.89
C CYS A 107 5.74 -7.48 11.65
N ASP A 108 5.70 -7.40 12.98
CA ASP A 108 6.89 -7.45 13.82
C ASP A 108 7.60 -8.81 13.70
N ALA A 109 6.84 -9.91 13.60
CA ALA A 109 7.39 -11.25 13.43
C ALA A 109 8.14 -11.43 12.10
N VAL A 110 7.55 -11.01 10.98
CA VAL A 110 8.18 -11.14 9.66
C VAL A 110 9.42 -10.24 9.53
N ILE A 111 9.36 -9.02 10.09
CA ILE A 111 10.52 -8.12 10.13
C ILE A 111 11.65 -8.77 10.94
N ALA A 112 11.34 -9.31 12.12
CA ALA A 112 12.34 -9.99 12.95
C ALA A 112 12.93 -11.24 12.26
N ALA A 113 12.14 -11.99 11.51
CA ALA A 113 12.61 -13.14 10.74
C ALA A 113 13.58 -12.71 9.63
N CYS A 114 13.26 -11.67 8.87
CA CYS A 114 14.15 -11.11 7.85
C CYS A 114 15.44 -10.55 8.46
N ASP A 115 15.34 -9.80 9.56
CA ASP A 115 16.50 -9.26 10.28
C ASP A 115 17.41 -10.38 10.81
N ALA A 116 16.84 -11.46 11.36
CA ALA A 116 17.59 -12.61 11.87
C ALA A 116 18.30 -13.40 10.75
N ALA A 117 17.70 -13.46 9.56
CA ALA A 117 18.28 -14.09 8.38
C ALA A 117 19.31 -13.18 7.66
N GLY A 118 19.37 -11.89 8.02
CA GLY A 118 20.21 -10.90 7.33
C GLY A 118 19.72 -10.60 5.92
N VAL A 119 18.42 -10.75 5.64
CA VAL A 119 17.83 -10.47 4.33
C VAL A 119 17.07 -9.15 4.33
N THR A 120 17.17 -8.43 3.23
CA THR A 120 16.47 -7.15 3.01
C THR A 120 14.98 -7.40 2.78
N LEU A 121 14.13 -6.71 3.55
CA LEU A 121 12.68 -6.63 3.37
C LEU A 121 12.28 -5.21 2.96
N VAL A 122 11.48 -5.08 1.89
CA VAL A 122 10.82 -3.83 1.49
C VAL A 122 9.35 -4.09 1.15
N VAL A 123 8.48 -3.20 1.58
CA VAL A 123 7.04 -3.19 1.29
C VAL A 123 6.73 -2.16 0.20
N SER A 124 5.90 -2.56 -0.76
CA SER A 124 5.45 -1.67 -1.83
C SER A 124 4.51 -0.57 -1.30
N LEU A 125 5.04 0.65 -1.17
CA LEU A 125 4.29 1.86 -0.78
C LEU A 125 4.42 2.94 -1.87
N PRO A 126 3.96 2.69 -3.11
CA PRO A 126 4.40 3.41 -4.30
C PRO A 126 4.09 4.90 -4.26
N ARG A 127 2.95 5.30 -3.70
CA ARG A 127 2.54 6.71 -3.69
C ARG A 127 3.35 7.61 -2.78
N LEU A 128 4.22 7.06 -1.93
CA LEU A 128 5.21 7.84 -1.21
C LEU A 128 6.24 8.49 -2.15
N TYR A 129 6.47 7.88 -3.31
CA TYR A 129 7.53 8.25 -4.24
C TYR A 129 7.04 9.02 -5.46
N HIS A 130 5.73 9.24 -5.59
CA HIS A 130 5.19 10.07 -6.67
C HIS A 130 5.56 11.54 -6.50
N GLY A 131 5.75 12.23 -7.63
CA GLY A 131 6.11 13.63 -7.69
C GLY A 131 5.12 14.55 -6.97
N TYR A 132 3.81 14.23 -7.01
CA TYR A 132 2.81 15.00 -6.30
C TYR A 132 2.99 14.92 -4.77
N THR A 133 3.41 13.77 -4.25
CA THR A 133 3.71 13.59 -2.83
C THR A 133 4.96 14.38 -2.44
N ALA A 134 6.00 14.35 -3.29
CA ALA A 134 7.20 15.16 -3.10
C ALA A 134 6.90 16.66 -3.10
N ALA A 135 6.06 17.14 -4.02
CA ALA A 135 5.64 18.54 -4.07
C ALA A 135 4.84 18.95 -2.83
N ILE A 136 3.87 18.12 -2.39
CA ILE A 136 3.12 18.37 -1.16
C ILE A 136 4.08 18.43 0.04
N ARG A 137 4.99 17.46 0.17
CA ARG A 137 5.99 17.44 1.24
C ARG A 137 6.82 18.70 1.27
N ARG A 138 7.32 19.17 0.13
CA ARG A 138 8.11 20.40 0.03
C ARG A 138 7.38 21.61 0.60
N GLU A 139 6.08 21.75 0.34
CA GLU A 139 5.29 22.87 0.85
C GLU A 139 5.00 22.77 2.36
N LEU A 140 4.80 21.54 2.86
CA LEU A 140 4.70 21.26 4.29
C LEU A 140 6.01 21.56 5.03
N ASP A 141 7.13 21.09 4.50
CA ASP A 141 8.48 21.31 5.05
C ASP A 141 8.89 22.79 5.05
N ALA A 142 8.44 23.55 4.04
CA ALA A 142 8.61 24.99 3.99
C ALA A 142 7.71 25.77 4.96
N GLY A 143 6.79 25.10 5.68
CA GLY A 143 5.90 25.72 6.65
C GLY A 143 4.86 26.66 6.04
N ARG A 144 4.59 26.53 4.73
CA ARG A 144 3.69 27.45 4.00
C ARG A 144 2.24 27.36 4.47
N LEU A 145 1.81 26.18 4.91
CA LEU A 145 0.46 25.95 5.41
C LEU A 145 0.30 26.35 6.89
N GLY A 146 1.39 26.71 7.58
CA GLY A 146 1.36 26.87 9.04
C GLY A 146 1.13 25.53 9.73
N ASP A 147 0.40 25.54 10.85
CA ASP A 147 0.00 24.31 11.51
C ASP A 147 -1.02 23.58 10.61
N VAL A 148 -0.70 22.34 10.22
CA VAL A 148 -1.57 21.49 9.41
C VAL A 148 -2.71 20.98 10.29
N THR A 149 -3.95 21.25 9.88
CA THR A 149 -5.15 20.92 10.67
C THR A 149 -6.04 19.89 10.00
N TYR A 150 -5.81 19.59 8.72
CA TYR A 150 -6.69 18.71 7.96
C TYR A 150 -5.96 17.99 6.82
N SER A 151 -6.29 16.72 6.62
CA SER A 151 -5.92 15.93 5.44
C SER A 151 -7.12 15.12 4.99
N ARG A 152 -7.39 15.09 3.69
CA ARG A 152 -8.35 14.17 3.06
C ARG A 152 -7.71 13.50 1.89
N VAL A 153 -7.72 12.17 1.86
CA VAL A 153 -7.19 11.38 0.75
C VAL A 153 -8.25 10.37 0.31
N ARG A 154 -8.59 10.42 -0.97
CA ARG A 154 -9.59 9.54 -1.57
C ARG A 154 -8.99 8.76 -2.72
N LEU A 155 -9.16 7.45 -2.68
CA LEU A 155 -8.87 6.57 -3.80
C LEU A 155 -10.06 5.63 -4.03
N SER A 156 -10.53 5.54 -5.26
CA SER A 156 -11.63 4.62 -5.60
C SER A 156 -11.49 4.18 -7.05
N HIS A 157 -11.89 2.94 -7.31
CA HIS A 157 -12.07 2.42 -8.65
C HIS A 157 -13.42 1.69 -8.76
N ASP A 158 -13.79 1.23 -9.95
CA ASP A 158 -15.09 0.61 -10.23
C ASP A 158 -15.02 -0.93 -10.30
N GLY A 159 -13.96 -1.55 -9.78
CA GLY A 159 -13.64 -2.97 -10.01
C GLY A 159 -14.67 -3.98 -9.51
N ALA A 160 -15.51 -3.60 -8.54
CA ALA A 160 -16.61 -4.43 -8.06
C ALA A 160 -17.88 -4.35 -8.91
N VAL A 161 -18.04 -3.28 -9.71
CA VAL A 161 -19.22 -3.06 -10.58
C VAL A 161 -18.90 -3.19 -12.08
N ALA A 162 -17.69 -2.80 -12.49
CA ALA A 162 -17.05 -3.16 -13.75
C ALA A 162 -16.15 -4.36 -13.43
N PRO A 163 -16.58 -5.61 -13.72
CA PRO A 163 -16.08 -6.84 -13.09
C PRO A 163 -14.66 -7.26 -13.53
N TRP A 164 -13.68 -6.40 -13.26
CA TRP A 164 -12.26 -6.64 -13.51
C TRP A 164 -11.50 -6.95 -12.22
N LEU A 165 -12.02 -6.59 -11.04
CA LEU A 165 -11.44 -7.02 -9.77
C LEU A 165 -11.82 -8.49 -9.52
N PRO A 166 -10.84 -9.41 -9.35
CA PRO A 166 -11.15 -10.83 -9.21
C PRO A 166 -12.00 -11.17 -7.99
N GLU A 167 -12.86 -12.19 -8.09
CA GLU A 167 -13.80 -12.60 -7.02
C GLU A 167 -13.12 -12.85 -5.65
N ARG A 168 -11.88 -13.35 -5.67
CA ARG A 168 -11.08 -13.61 -4.46
C ARG A 168 -10.78 -12.38 -3.61
N PHE A 169 -10.84 -11.16 -4.18
CA PHE A 169 -10.69 -9.91 -3.41
C PHE A 169 -11.89 -9.63 -2.51
N PHE A 170 -12.97 -10.39 -2.65
CA PHE A 170 -14.17 -10.27 -1.82
C PHE A 170 -14.34 -11.43 -0.83
N ASP A 171 -13.36 -12.33 -0.76
CA ASP A 171 -13.30 -13.41 0.21
C ASP A 171 -12.58 -12.93 1.48
N PRO A 172 -13.29 -12.76 2.62
CA PRO A 172 -12.69 -12.26 3.85
C PRO A 172 -11.62 -13.20 4.41
N ALA A 173 -11.58 -14.48 4.01
CA ALA A 173 -10.56 -15.41 4.48
C ALA A 173 -9.18 -15.10 3.89
N THR A 174 -9.11 -14.68 2.62
CA THR A 174 -7.85 -14.48 1.90
C THR A 174 -7.53 -13.01 1.66
N ALA A 175 -8.53 -12.16 1.43
CA ALA A 175 -8.36 -10.72 1.23
C ALA A 175 -8.24 -9.93 2.54
N ILE A 176 -8.55 -10.54 3.69
CA ILE A 176 -8.48 -9.98 5.06
C ILE A 176 -9.20 -8.63 5.27
N GLY A 177 -10.08 -8.26 4.33
CA GLY A 177 -10.82 -7.01 4.28
C GLY A 177 -11.17 -6.67 2.83
N GLY A 178 -11.89 -5.57 2.63
CA GLY A 178 -12.30 -5.10 1.31
C GLY A 178 -11.57 -3.83 0.91
N ALA A 179 -12.35 -2.81 0.56
CA ALA A 179 -11.84 -1.56 0.02
C ALA A 179 -10.78 -0.89 0.92
N LEU A 180 -10.89 -0.95 2.25
CA LEU A 180 -9.87 -0.32 3.09
C LEU A 180 -8.54 -1.09 3.06
N THR A 181 -8.58 -2.41 3.24
CA THR A 181 -7.36 -3.21 3.37
C THR A 181 -6.56 -3.28 2.08
N ASP A 182 -7.22 -3.31 0.92
CA ASP A 182 -6.51 -3.29 -0.36
C ASP A 182 -6.18 -1.86 -0.80
N LEU A 183 -7.22 -1.05 -1.06
CA LEU A 183 -7.04 0.24 -1.70
C LEU A 183 -6.76 1.37 -0.71
N GLY A 184 -7.40 1.31 0.46
CA GLY A 184 -7.28 2.30 1.54
C GLY A 184 -5.88 2.42 2.14
N CYS A 185 -5.01 1.43 1.95
CA CYS A 185 -3.60 1.55 2.34
C CYS A 185 -2.95 2.82 1.79
N HIS A 186 -3.26 3.18 0.54
CA HIS A 186 -2.74 4.36 -0.13
C HIS A 186 -3.15 5.67 0.61
N PRO A 187 -4.44 5.97 0.79
CA PRO A 187 -4.90 7.04 1.68
C PRO A 187 -4.33 7.01 3.10
N VAL A 188 -4.18 5.83 3.71
CA VAL A 188 -3.66 5.70 5.08
C VAL A 188 -2.23 6.21 5.19
N TYR A 189 -1.27 5.66 4.44
CA TYR A 189 0.12 6.05 4.61
C TYR A 189 0.41 7.49 4.16
N LEU A 190 -0.40 8.03 3.23
CA LEU A 190 -0.31 9.44 2.83
C LEU A 190 -0.83 10.35 3.95
N THR A 191 -1.95 10.00 4.58
CA THR A 191 -2.46 10.75 5.74
C THR A 191 -1.45 10.71 6.89
N GLN A 192 -0.82 9.56 7.14
CA GLN A 192 0.27 9.43 8.12
C GLN A 192 1.49 10.28 7.76
N LEU A 193 1.82 10.39 6.48
CA LEU A 193 2.90 11.24 5.99
C LEU A 193 2.63 12.74 6.23
N PHE A 194 1.37 13.18 6.17
CA PHE A 194 1.00 14.59 6.27
C PHE A 194 0.68 15.03 7.70
N LEU A 195 -0.01 14.19 8.48
CA LEU A 195 -0.48 14.53 9.83
C LEU A 195 0.32 13.84 10.95
N GLY A 196 1.13 12.83 10.62
CA GLY A 196 1.86 11.99 11.56
C GLY A 196 1.27 10.58 11.66
N ALA A 197 2.10 9.62 12.08
CA ALA A 197 1.76 8.20 12.01
C ALA A 197 0.74 7.73 13.06
N ARG A 198 0.65 8.43 14.20
CA ARG A 198 -0.10 7.98 15.39
C ARG A 198 -1.26 8.92 15.72
N PRO A 199 -2.45 8.68 15.18
CA PRO A 199 -3.66 9.34 15.66
C PRO A 199 -4.02 8.87 17.08
N ASP A 200 -4.76 9.68 17.83
CA ASP A 200 -5.29 9.34 19.16
C ASP A 200 -6.76 8.91 19.12
N THR A 201 -7.47 9.14 18.01
CA THR A 201 -8.81 8.61 17.75
C THR A 201 -8.92 8.03 16.34
N VAL A 202 -9.73 6.98 16.20
CA VAL A 202 -10.07 6.34 14.92
C VAL A 202 -11.57 6.03 14.94
N GLU A 203 -12.30 6.54 13.96
CA GLU A 203 -13.70 6.19 13.70
C GLU A 203 -13.83 5.72 12.24
N ALA A 204 -14.68 4.73 11.98
CA ALA A 204 -14.81 4.15 10.64
C ALA A 204 -16.27 3.81 10.31
N VAL A 205 -16.63 4.03 9.05
CA VAL A 205 -17.92 3.64 8.48
C VAL A 205 -17.68 2.83 7.22
N TYR A 206 -18.02 1.55 7.27
CA TYR A 206 -17.94 0.63 6.13
C TYR A 206 -19.33 0.34 5.58
N ARG A 207 -19.43 0.19 4.25
CA ARG A 207 -20.65 -0.20 3.54
C ARG A 207 -20.32 -1.23 2.46
N SER A 208 -21.27 -2.14 2.24
CA SER A 208 -21.26 -3.08 1.14
C SER A 208 -22.50 -2.81 0.29
N TYR A 209 -22.31 -2.09 -0.82
CA TYR A 209 -23.34 -1.86 -1.82
C TYR A 209 -23.63 -3.12 -2.63
N THR A 210 -22.58 -3.88 -2.95
CA THR A 210 -22.64 -5.09 -3.77
C THR A 210 -23.22 -6.29 -3.04
N GLY A 211 -23.28 -6.25 -1.70
CA GLY A 211 -23.74 -7.35 -0.86
C GLY A 211 -22.73 -8.49 -0.72
N ARG A 212 -21.49 -8.29 -1.17
CA ARG A 212 -20.38 -9.24 -0.98
C ARG A 212 -19.90 -9.23 0.47
N ALA A 213 -19.09 -10.22 0.82
CA ALA A 213 -18.72 -10.50 2.21
C ALA A 213 -17.79 -9.46 2.87
N VAL A 214 -17.11 -8.64 2.07
CA VAL A 214 -16.28 -7.51 2.54
C VAL A 214 -16.89 -6.18 2.11
N GLU A 215 -16.42 -5.08 2.73
CA GLU A 215 -16.84 -3.73 2.38
C GLU A 215 -16.33 -3.30 0.99
N ASP A 216 -17.20 -2.63 0.22
CA ASP A 216 -16.82 -2.01 -1.06
C ASP A 216 -16.70 -0.48 -0.96
N HIS A 217 -16.98 0.06 0.23
CA HIS A 217 -16.77 1.44 0.60
C HIS A 217 -16.31 1.54 2.05
N ALA A 218 -15.25 2.32 2.27
CA ALA A 218 -14.74 2.66 3.58
C ALA A 218 -14.47 4.16 3.68
N VAL A 219 -14.96 4.76 4.78
CA VAL A 219 -14.56 6.09 5.22
C VAL A 219 -14.03 5.97 6.64
N VAL A 220 -12.78 6.37 6.85
CA VAL A 220 -12.12 6.39 8.15
C VAL A 220 -11.77 7.83 8.49
N THR A 221 -12.11 8.26 9.70
CA THR A 221 -11.70 9.55 10.24
C THR A 221 -10.77 9.35 11.42
N VAL A 222 -9.67 10.09 11.44
CA VAL A 222 -8.65 10.02 12.50
C VAL A 222 -8.44 11.38 13.15
N GLY A 223 -8.30 11.40 14.47
CA GLY A 223 -7.96 12.58 15.25
C GLY A 223 -6.53 12.52 15.77
N TYR A 224 -5.95 13.69 16.01
CA TYR A 224 -4.59 13.83 16.54
C TYR A 224 -4.57 14.74 17.76
N ALA A 225 -3.55 14.58 18.61
CA ALA A 225 -3.33 15.45 19.76
C ALA A 225 -3.20 16.94 19.38
N SER A 226 -2.71 17.21 18.16
CA SER A 226 -2.66 18.55 17.53
C SER A 226 -4.03 19.14 17.18
N GLN A 227 -5.12 18.39 17.40
CA GLN A 227 -6.48 18.67 16.95
C GLN A 227 -6.66 18.62 15.42
N ALA A 228 -5.67 18.10 14.68
CA ALA A 228 -5.82 17.83 13.26
C ALA A 228 -6.77 16.65 13.02
N ILE A 229 -7.45 16.67 11.87
CA ILE A 229 -8.34 15.58 11.44
C ILE A 229 -7.88 15.03 10.09
N GLY A 230 -7.77 13.71 9.99
CA GLY A 230 -7.58 12.99 8.73
C GLY A 230 -8.87 12.33 8.27
N VAL A 231 -9.14 12.35 6.97
CA VAL A 231 -10.25 11.64 6.31
C VAL A 231 -9.68 10.74 5.22
N ILE A 232 -9.93 9.44 5.33
CA ILE A 232 -9.34 8.39 4.51
C ILE A 232 -10.51 7.68 3.83
N GLU A 233 -10.54 7.72 2.50
CA GLU A 233 -11.64 7.14 1.72
C GLU A 233 -11.12 6.12 0.71
N ALA A 234 -11.77 4.95 0.72
CA ALA A 234 -11.51 3.85 -0.21
C ALA A 234 -12.81 3.30 -0.80
N GLY A 235 -12.80 2.90 -2.08
CA GLY A 235 -13.98 2.31 -2.71
C GLY A 235 -13.72 1.48 -3.96
N PHE A 236 -14.60 0.51 -4.19
CA PHE A 236 -14.55 -0.43 -5.33
C PHE A 236 -15.71 -0.30 -6.32
N VAL A 237 -16.67 0.60 -6.08
CA VAL A 237 -17.87 0.72 -6.93
C VAL A 237 -17.93 1.99 -7.76
N ALA A 238 -16.89 2.83 -7.73
CA ALA A 238 -16.86 4.09 -8.46
C ALA A 238 -15.45 4.45 -8.95
N GLY A 239 -15.30 4.61 -10.26
CA GLY A 239 -14.11 5.18 -10.87
C GLY A 239 -14.11 6.69 -10.69
N THR A 240 -13.53 7.18 -9.60
CA THR A 240 -13.39 8.62 -9.31
C THR A 240 -11.93 9.02 -9.32
N PRO A 241 -11.60 10.29 -9.64
CA PRO A 241 -10.24 10.79 -9.52
C PRO A 241 -9.67 10.54 -8.13
N PHE A 242 -8.39 10.16 -8.08
CA PHE A 242 -7.60 10.16 -6.87
C PHE A 242 -7.33 11.61 -6.46
N THR A 243 -7.66 11.94 -5.21
CA THR A 243 -7.53 13.31 -4.70
C THR A 243 -6.84 13.35 -3.36
N ILE A 244 -6.06 14.40 -3.15
CA ILE A 244 -5.43 14.75 -1.87
C ILE A 244 -5.76 16.20 -1.57
N ASP A 245 -6.37 16.47 -0.43
CA ASP A 245 -6.55 17.82 0.11
C ASP A 245 -5.80 17.92 1.44
N VAL A 246 -4.94 18.92 1.59
CA VAL A 246 -4.24 19.21 2.85
C VAL A 246 -4.44 20.67 3.18
N ALA A 247 -4.89 20.97 4.40
CA ALA A 247 -5.11 22.34 4.85
C ALA A 247 -4.46 22.60 6.20
N GLY A 248 -3.99 23.84 6.36
CA GLY A 248 -3.47 24.35 7.61
C GLY A 248 -3.91 25.79 7.85
N THR A 249 -3.49 26.33 8.98
CA THR A 249 -3.85 27.67 9.47
C THR A 249 -3.53 28.83 8.52
N ARG A 250 -2.63 28.63 7.55
CA ARG A 250 -2.17 29.67 6.61
C ARG A 250 -2.22 29.24 5.13
N GLY A 251 -2.83 28.12 4.80
CA GLY A 251 -2.94 27.74 3.40
C GLY A 251 -3.47 26.34 3.20
N TRP A 252 -3.59 25.96 1.94
CA TRP A 252 -4.08 24.66 1.53
C TRP A 252 -3.42 24.20 0.24
N LEU A 253 -3.49 22.88 0.02
CA LEU A 253 -3.05 22.17 -1.17
C LEU A 253 -4.17 21.23 -1.61
N ALA A 254 -4.43 21.17 -2.91
CA ALA A 254 -5.38 20.23 -3.52
C ALA A 254 -4.76 19.60 -4.76
N TYR A 255 -4.65 18.28 -4.77
CA TYR A 255 -4.17 17.48 -5.90
C TYR A 255 -5.31 16.62 -6.47
N SER A 256 -5.35 16.51 -7.79
CA SER A 256 -6.21 15.57 -8.52
C SER A 256 -5.44 14.93 -9.67
N ASP A 257 -5.49 13.61 -9.78
CA ASP A 257 -4.88 12.87 -10.88
C ASP A 257 -5.59 13.05 -12.23
N GLN A 258 -6.89 13.38 -12.22
CA GLN A 258 -7.66 13.66 -13.43
C GLN A 258 -7.09 14.82 -14.24
N GLU A 259 -6.55 15.82 -13.54
CA GLU A 259 -5.93 17.00 -14.14
C GLU A 259 -4.39 16.94 -14.05
N ALA A 260 -3.85 15.93 -13.38
CA ALA A 260 -2.45 15.85 -12.93
C ALA A 260 -1.97 17.17 -12.31
N ARG A 261 -2.84 17.80 -11.50
CA ARG A 261 -2.68 19.20 -11.08
C ARG A 261 -2.63 19.31 -9.57
N LEU A 262 -1.59 19.96 -9.05
CA LEU A 262 -1.48 20.41 -7.67
C LEU A 262 -1.76 21.92 -7.61
N THR A 263 -2.79 22.32 -6.87
CA THR A 263 -3.16 23.72 -6.66
C THR A 263 -2.91 24.10 -5.21
N ALA A 264 -2.46 25.33 -4.97
CA ALA A 264 -2.20 25.86 -3.65
C ALA A 264 -2.85 27.23 -3.46
N GLY A 265 -3.24 27.54 -2.23
CA GLY A 265 -3.78 28.85 -1.87
C GLY A 265 -3.45 29.24 -0.42
N GLY A 266 -3.56 30.53 -0.13
CA GLY A 266 -3.23 31.13 1.17
C GLY A 266 -2.14 32.21 1.08
N PRO A 267 -1.89 32.97 2.17
CA PRO A 267 -0.97 34.12 2.16
C PRO A 267 0.42 33.90 1.57
N ALA A 268 0.95 32.67 1.61
CA ALA A 268 2.26 32.34 1.04
C ALA A 268 2.27 32.22 -0.50
N TYR A 269 1.10 32.24 -1.15
CA TYR A 269 0.89 32.03 -2.58
C TYR A 269 0.29 33.24 -3.31
N GLY A 270 -0.10 34.29 -2.58
CA GLY A 270 -0.73 35.49 -3.12
C GLY A 270 -2.25 35.50 -2.95
N ASP A 271 -2.92 36.43 -3.64
CA ASP A 271 -4.36 36.67 -3.49
C ASP A 271 -5.23 35.63 -4.23
N GLU A 272 -4.67 34.96 -5.23
CA GLU A 272 -5.35 33.94 -6.06
C GLU A 272 -4.66 32.58 -5.92
N PRO A 273 -5.40 31.46 -6.03
CA PRO A 273 -4.80 30.14 -6.07
C PRO A 273 -3.82 29.97 -7.24
N VAL A 274 -2.72 29.25 -6.98
CA VAL A 274 -1.66 28.98 -7.97
C VAL A 274 -1.55 27.49 -8.24
N THR A 275 -1.18 27.13 -9.46
CA THR A 275 -0.76 25.75 -9.78
C THR A 275 0.72 25.60 -9.46
N LEU A 276 1.06 24.56 -8.69
CA LEU A 276 2.42 24.21 -8.35
C LEU A 276 3.00 23.21 -9.36
N ASP A 277 4.30 23.29 -9.56
CA ASP A 277 5.04 22.31 -10.34
C ASP A 277 5.07 20.96 -9.61
N VAL A 278 4.78 19.89 -10.36
CA VAL A 278 4.86 18.52 -9.87
C VAL A 278 6.10 17.89 -10.48
N PRO A 279 7.15 17.59 -9.69
CA PRO A 279 8.36 16.98 -10.22
C PRO A 279 8.07 15.57 -10.76
N ALA A 280 9.05 14.99 -11.45
CA ALA A 280 9.00 13.58 -11.80
C ALA A 280 8.96 12.69 -10.54
N ASP A 281 8.42 11.49 -10.69
CA ASP A 281 8.45 10.48 -9.64
C ASP A 281 9.90 10.14 -9.24
N ALA A 282 10.09 9.94 -7.94
CA ALA A 282 11.35 9.40 -7.41
C ALA A 282 11.46 7.91 -7.74
N GLN A 283 12.62 7.32 -7.42
CA GLN A 283 12.80 5.87 -7.54
C GLN A 283 11.73 5.15 -6.73
N ASP A 284 11.10 4.14 -7.35
CA ASP A 284 10.04 3.36 -6.72
C ASP A 284 10.58 2.44 -5.60
N ALA A 285 9.65 1.77 -4.91
CA ALA A 285 9.99 0.85 -3.82
C ALA A 285 10.86 -0.33 -4.31
N PHE A 286 10.65 -0.81 -5.53
CA PHE A 286 11.37 -1.95 -6.08
C PHE A 286 12.83 -1.60 -6.37
N GLY A 287 13.09 -0.45 -7.01
CA GLY A 287 14.45 0.06 -7.21
C GLY A 287 15.16 0.32 -5.88
N GLN A 288 14.45 0.92 -4.90
CA GLN A 288 15.00 1.11 -3.54
C GLN A 288 15.34 -0.23 -2.87
N TRP A 289 14.54 -1.27 -3.08
CA TRP A 289 14.84 -2.61 -2.58
C TRP A 289 16.12 -3.18 -3.18
N VAL A 290 16.30 -3.06 -4.50
CA VAL A 290 17.55 -3.49 -5.15
C VAL A 290 18.76 -2.71 -4.61
N ASP A 291 18.61 -1.40 -4.39
CA ASP A 291 19.67 -0.57 -3.78
C ASP A 291 19.99 -0.98 -2.34
N HIS A 292 18.97 -1.28 -1.54
CA HIS A 292 19.15 -1.76 -0.16
C HIS A 292 19.91 -3.09 -0.11
N ILE A 293 19.61 -4.02 -1.03
CA ILE A 293 20.34 -5.29 -1.18
C ILE A 293 21.79 -5.02 -1.56
N ALA A 294 22.02 -4.19 -2.58
CA ALA A 294 23.36 -3.89 -3.08
C ALA A 294 24.25 -3.17 -2.05
N ALA A 295 23.63 -2.38 -1.17
CA ALA A 295 24.29 -1.63 -0.11
C ALA A 295 24.38 -2.38 1.23
N ASP A 296 23.76 -3.56 1.36
CA ASP A 296 23.62 -4.30 2.62
C ASP A 296 23.01 -3.43 3.73
N THR A 297 21.86 -2.81 3.42
CA THR A 297 21.15 -1.89 4.32
C THR A 297 19.70 -2.30 4.54
N ARG A 298 19.13 -1.83 5.65
CA ARG A 298 17.74 -2.06 6.05
C ARG A 298 16.87 -0.87 5.65
N ALA A 299 15.65 -1.15 5.18
CA ALA A 299 14.69 -0.13 4.78
C ALA A 299 13.86 0.39 5.99
N ASP A 300 14.52 0.89 7.03
CA ASP A 300 13.90 1.22 8.33
C ASP A 300 12.66 2.12 8.22
N ASP A 301 12.74 3.21 7.44
CA ASP A 301 11.63 4.13 7.24
C ASP A 301 10.44 3.49 6.50
N ASN A 302 10.71 2.57 5.57
CA ASN A 302 9.68 1.83 4.84
C ASN A 302 8.98 0.83 5.77
N LEU A 303 9.74 0.06 6.55
CA LEU A 303 9.20 -0.94 7.48
C LEU A 303 8.40 -0.29 8.61
N ALA A 304 8.89 0.80 9.19
CA ALA A 304 8.16 1.55 10.21
C ALA A 304 6.81 2.05 9.68
N ARG A 305 6.76 2.55 8.43
CA ARG A 305 5.52 2.97 7.79
C ARG A 305 4.58 1.80 7.53
N ALA A 306 5.09 0.66 7.09
CA ALA A 306 4.28 -0.55 6.88
C ALA A 306 3.62 -1.01 8.18
N VAL A 307 4.34 -1.00 9.31
CA VAL A 307 3.79 -1.35 10.63
C VAL A 307 2.70 -0.37 11.07
N GLU A 308 2.93 0.95 10.95
CA GLU A 308 1.93 1.94 11.33
C GLU A 308 0.72 1.94 10.39
N LEU A 309 0.92 1.65 9.10
CA LEU A 309 -0.16 1.39 8.15
C LEU A 309 -1.03 0.22 8.64
N THR A 310 -0.43 -0.93 8.96
CA THR A 310 -1.16 -2.09 9.50
C THR A 310 -1.91 -1.74 10.78
N ARG A 311 -1.26 -1.01 11.70
CA ARG A 311 -1.89 -0.58 12.95
C ARG A 311 -3.15 0.25 12.70
N LEU A 312 -3.12 1.17 11.75
CA LEU A 312 -4.29 2.00 11.46
C LEU A 312 -5.40 1.22 10.76
N VAL A 313 -5.06 0.32 9.83
CA VAL A 313 -6.04 -0.56 9.17
C VAL A 313 -6.73 -1.47 10.20
N VAL A 314 -5.97 -2.08 11.11
CA VAL A 314 -6.52 -2.90 12.20
C VAL A 314 -7.45 -2.07 13.08
N ALA A 315 -7.02 -0.88 13.53
CA ALA A 315 -7.86 0.00 14.35
C ALA A 315 -9.15 0.44 13.63
N ALA A 316 -9.08 0.72 12.34
CA ALA A 316 -10.24 1.08 11.53
C ALA A 316 -11.22 -0.09 11.37
N ASN A 317 -10.71 -1.30 11.15
CA ASN A 317 -11.53 -2.52 11.08
C ASN A 317 -12.23 -2.81 12.42
N GLU A 318 -11.53 -2.64 13.54
CA GLU A 318 -12.11 -2.74 14.88
C GLU A 318 -13.19 -1.68 15.11
N ALA A 319 -12.95 -0.42 14.72
CA ALA A 319 -13.92 0.67 14.86
C ALA A 319 -15.17 0.45 14.01
N ALA A 320 -15.03 -0.03 12.77
CA ALA A 320 -16.15 -0.32 11.88
C ALA A 320 -17.00 -1.52 12.36
N GLY A 321 -16.39 -2.48 13.05
CA GLY A 321 -17.06 -3.65 13.62
C GLY A 321 -17.89 -3.36 14.88
N GLN A 322 -17.70 -2.20 15.52
CA GLN A 322 -18.47 -1.82 16.70
C GLN A 322 -19.90 -1.43 16.33
N PRO A 323 -20.94 -1.99 16.98
CA PRO A 323 -22.31 -1.60 16.72
C PRO A 323 -22.51 -0.12 17.05
N ALA A 324 -23.15 0.63 16.14
CA ALA A 324 -23.48 2.02 16.38
C ALA A 324 -24.32 2.16 17.65
N THR A 325 -23.82 2.86 18.66
CA THR A 325 -24.58 3.21 19.86
C THR A 325 -25.56 4.32 19.50
N SER A 326 -26.72 3.96 18.96
CA SER A 326 -27.76 4.96 18.66
C SER A 326 -29.15 4.34 18.61
N ASP A 327 -29.80 4.32 19.77
CA ASP A 327 -31.27 4.45 19.91
C ASP A 327 -31.76 5.88 19.54
N ALA A 328 -30.89 6.76 19.05
CA ALA A 328 -31.15 8.20 18.93
C ALA A 328 -31.55 8.67 17.51
N LEU A 329 -31.49 7.81 16.48
CA LEU A 329 -31.75 8.20 15.09
C LEU A 329 -32.90 7.45 14.41
N VAL A 330 -33.58 6.52 15.10
CA VAL A 330 -34.81 5.91 14.58
C VAL A 330 -35.99 6.81 14.95
N GLY A 331 -36.08 7.96 14.28
CA GLY A 331 -37.11 8.96 14.48
C GLY A 331 -37.61 9.55 13.16
N ALA A 332 -38.75 9.02 12.72
CA ALA A 332 -39.63 9.47 11.63
C ALA A 332 -39.37 8.89 10.22
N PRO A 333 -40.24 7.98 9.71
CA PRO A 333 -40.41 7.80 8.28
C PRO A 333 -41.03 9.06 7.66
N ALA A 334 -40.63 9.38 6.43
CA ALA A 334 -41.28 10.39 5.59
C ALA A 334 -42.71 9.97 5.19
#